data_AF-A0A6L7YQ59-F1
#
_entry.id   AF-A0A6L7YQ59-F1
#
_cell.length_a   1.000
_cell.length_b   1.000
_cell.length_c   1.000
_cell.angle_alpha   90.00
_cell.angle_beta   90.00
_cell.angle_gamma   90.00
#
_symmetry.space_group_name_H-M   'P 1'
#
loop_
_entity.id
_entity.type
_entity.pdbx_description
1 polymer ?
#
loop_
_entity_poly.entity_id
_entity_poly.type
_entity_poly.pdbx_seq_one_letter_code
_entity_poly.pdbx_strand_id
1 'polypeptide(L)'
;MGAIFDACRAVSAAKKHNAQLARDKASGHRRDEDFARVRFRSRKNPRQTFTVQANCVSPSGIYRTKLGDMLMAEGLPVPVNRNICRLTLRYGQYYLAVPYDEKPSPERENQARVVALDPGVRSFLTWYCADSVGKIAQ
;
A
#
# COMPACT_ATOMS: atom_id res chain seq x y z
N MET A 1 27.89 0.55 5.40
CA MET A 1 27.70 1.82 4.65
C MET A 1 26.74 1.74 3.46
N GLY A 2 26.35 0.57 2.94
CA GLY A 2 25.53 0.47 1.71
C GLY A 2 24.11 1.02 1.79
N ALA A 3 23.35 0.73 2.86
CA ALA A 3 21.93 1.06 2.93
C ALA A 3 21.60 2.57 2.85
N ILE A 4 22.47 3.43 3.38
CA ILE A 4 22.29 4.89 3.33
C ILE A 4 22.53 5.40 1.89
N PHE A 5 23.56 4.87 1.22
CA PHE A 5 23.90 5.24 -0.14
C PHE A 5 22.80 4.83 -1.13
N ASP A 6 22.26 3.62 -0.97
CA ASP A 6 21.16 3.10 -1.79
C ASP A 6 19.87 3.91 -1.63
N ALA A 7 19.52 4.27 -0.39
CA ALA A 7 18.37 5.13 -0.12
C ALA A 7 18.52 6.51 -0.79
N CYS A 8 19.72 7.09 -0.76
CA CYS A 8 19.99 8.36 -1.41
C CYS A 8 19.90 8.28 -2.93
N ARG A 9 20.38 7.19 -3.52
CA ARG A 9 20.31 6.94 -4.95
C ARG A 9 18.87 6.75 -5.41
N ALA A 10 18.07 5.98 -4.66
CA ALA A 10 16.66 5.74 -4.93
C ALA A 10 15.83 7.04 -4.92
N VAL A 11 16.01 7.88 -3.90
CA VAL A 11 15.31 9.18 -3.83
C VAL A 11 15.70 10.09 -5.00
N SER A 12 16.99 10.09 -5.37
CA SER A 12 17.48 10.88 -6.50
C SER A 12 16.93 10.38 -7.84
N ALA A 13 16.88 9.07 -8.04
CA ALA A 13 16.31 8.45 -9.23
C ALA A 13 14.81 8.75 -9.36
N ALA A 14 14.04 8.61 -8.27
CA ALA A 14 12.62 8.93 -8.25
C ALA A 14 12.34 10.42 -8.53
N LYS A 15 13.15 11.34 -7.98
CA LYS A 15 13.05 12.77 -8.32
C LYS A 15 13.27 13.04 -9.81
N LYS A 16 14.27 12.42 -10.42
CA LYS A 16 14.56 12.55 -11.86
C LYS A 16 13.42 12.00 -12.71
N HIS A 17 12.91 10.82 -12.37
CA HIS A 17 11.77 10.21 -13.05
C HIS A 17 10.53 11.11 -12.99
N ASN A 18 10.23 11.69 -11.82
CA ASN A 18 9.06 12.55 -11.67
C ASN A 18 9.22 13.89 -12.40
N ALA A 19 10.44 14.44 -12.47
CA ALA A 19 10.75 15.59 -13.30
C ALA A 19 10.62 15.28 -14.81
N GLN A 20 10.98 14.06 -15.24
CA GLN A 20 10.81 13.62 -16.62
C GLN A 20 9.32 13.47 -16.96
N LEU A 21 8.54 12.78 -16.11
CA LEU A 21 7.08 12.69 -16.27
C LEU A 21 6.40 14.06 -16.31
N ALA A 22 6.90 15.04 -15.55
CA ALA A 22 6.37 16.41 -15.57
C ALA A 22 6.62 17.12 -16.91
N ARG A 23 7.73 16.82 -17.60
CA ARG A 23 8.01 17.33 -18.96
C ARG A 23 7.13 16.63 -20.00
N ASP A 24 6.95 15.33 -19.87
CA ASP A 24 6.17 14.52 -20.83
C ASP A 24 4.64 14.80 -20.73
N LYS A 25 4.17 15.29 -19.57
CA LYS A 25 2.75 15.64 -19.30
C LYS A 25 2.36 17.10 -19.52
N ALA A 26 3.16 17.89 -20.24
CA ALA A 26 2.66 19.13 -20.88
C ALA A 26 1.44 18.87 -21.83
N SER A 27 1.10 17.59 -22.05
CA SER A 27 -0.03 17.02 -22.81
C SER A 27 -1.38 16.90 -22.08
N GLY A 28 -1.57 17.48 -20.87
CA GLY A 28 -2.92 17.83 -20.38
C GLY A 28 -3.61 16.93 -19.35
N HIS A 29 -2.88 16.11 -18.57
CA HIS A 29 -3.49 15.35 -17.46
C HIS A 29 -3.36 16.08 -16.11
N ARG A 30 -4.49 16.22 -15.37
CA ARG A 30 -4.54 16.88 -14.05
C ARG A 30 -3.58 16.20 -13.06
N ARG A 31 -2.89 17.02 -12.28
CA ARG A 31 -1.83 16.62 -11.35
C ARG A 31 -2.43 16.03 -10.08
N ASP A 32 -2.14 14.77 -9.77
CA ASP A 32 -2.05 14.30 -8.37
C ASP A 32 -0.66 14.70 -7.85
N GLU A 33 -0.50 16.01 -7.66
CA GLU A 33 0.79 16.68 -7.47
C GLU A 33 1.55 16.24 -6.21
N ASP A 34 0.81 15.69 -5.24
CA ASP A 34 1.36 15.22 -3.98
C ASP A 34 1.78 13.74 -3.99
N PHE A 35 1.30 12.93 -4.94
CA PHE A 35 1.69 11.50 -5.02
C PHE A 35 3.14 11.33 -5.48
N ALA A 36 3.62 12.24 -6.33
CA ALA A 36 4.94 12.18 -6.93
C ALA A 36 6.05 12.92 -6.14
N ARG A 37 5.76 13.54 -4.98
CA ARG A 37 6.78 14.33 -4.28
C ARG A 37 7.61 13.49 -3.29
N VAL A 38 8.64 12.84 -3.81
CA VAL A 38 9.59 12.05 -3.01
C VAL A 38 10.59 12.94 -2.26
N ARG A 39 10.67 12.79 -0.94
CA ARG A 39 11.66 13.44 -0.08
C ARG A 39 12.12 12.49 1.01
N PHE A 40 13.34 12.69 1.52
CA PHE A 40 13.78 11.99 2.72
C PHE A 40 12.83 12.30 3.87
N ARG A 41 12.53 11.29 4.68
CA ARG A 41 11.67 11.44 5.84
C ARG A 41 12.42 12.27 6.88
N SER A 42 11.98 13.50 7.11
CA SER A 42 12.46 14.32 8.23
C SER A 42 11.69 13.97 9.50
N ARG A 43 12.39 13.84 10.63
CA ARG A 43 11.77 13.73 11.96
C ARG A 43 10.92 14.96 12.33
N LYS A 44 11.26 16.13 11.77
CA LYS A 44 10.56 17.40 12.00
C LYS A 44 9.31 17.56 11.14
N ASN A 45 9.05 16.64 10.21
CA ASN A 45 7.83 16.69 9.41
C ASN A 45 6.69 16.08 10.24
N PRO A 46 5.70 16.86 10.70
CA PRO A 46 4.61 16.33 11.51
C PRO A 46 3.87 15.28 10.69
N ARG A 47 4.00 14.02 11.10
CA ARG A 47 3.15 12.96 10.57
C ARG A 47 1.78 13.22 11.14
N GLN A 48 0.85 13.71 10.30
CA GLN A 48 -0.56 13.81 10.64
C GLN A 48 -1.17 12.41 10.63
N THR A 49 -0.80 11.64 11.64
CA THR A 49 -1.38 10.35 11.95
C THR A 49 -2.04 10.50 13.30
N PHE A 50 -3.30 10.12 13.39
CA PHE A 50 -4.00 10.05 14.66
C PHE A 50 -4.86 8.82 14.73
N THR A 51 -5.26 8.54 15.97
CA THR A 51 -5.97 7.34 16.35
C THR A 51 -7.47 7.57 16.28
N VAL A 52 -8.21 6.64 15.67
CA VAL A 52 -9.67 6.70 15.53
C VAL A 52 -10.27 5.49 16.23
N GLN A 53 -11.28 5.68 17.07
CA GLN A 53 -11.99 4.55 17.66
C GLN A 53 -12.88 3.86 16.61
N ALA A 54 -12.95 2.53 16.62
CA ALA A 54 -13.74 1.78 15.63
C ALA A 54 -15.22 2.19 15.59
N ASN A 55 -15.83 2.54 16.72
CA ASN A 55 -17.22 3.00 16.79
C ASN A 55 -17.47 4.34 16.06
N CYS A 56 -16.41 5.07 15.73
CA CYS A 56 -16.46 6.32 14.98
C CYS A 56 -16.23 6.10 13.48
N VAL A 57 -16.02 4.85 13.04
CA VAL A 57 -15.81 4.47 11.63
C VAL A 57 -17.07 3.82 11.09
N SER A 58 -17.53 4.27 9.92
CA SER A 58 -18.68 3.72 9.23
C SER A 58 -18.46 3.79 7.71
N PRO A 59 -19.28 3.08 6.89
CA PRO A 59 -19.20 3.21 5.44
C PRO A 59 -19.36 4.67 4.95
N SER A 60 -20.09 5.50 5.70
CA SER A 60 -20.24 6.95 5.44
C SER A 60 -19.06 7.79 5.91
N GLY A 61 -17.96 7.19 6.37
CA GLY A 61 -16.76 7.88 6.81
C GLY A 61 -16.47 7.81 8.31
N ILE A 62 -15.56 8.69 8.75
CA ILE A 62 -15.11 8.78 10.14
C ILE A 62 -15.74 9.98 10.86
N TYR A 63 -16.11 9.80 12.14
CA TYR A 63 -16.76 10.83 12.96
C TYR A 63 -17.90 11.55 12.24
N ARG A 64 -18.79 10.80 11.56
CA ARG A 64 -19.84 11.37 10.68
C ARG A 64 -20.67 12.48 11.33
N THR A 65 -20.92 12.38 12.64
CA THR A 65 -21.71 13.37 13.39
C THR A 65 -20.99 14.71 13.55
N LYS A 66 -19.67 14.74 13.43
CA LYS A 66 -18.84 15.94 13.54
C LYS A 66 -18.31 16.44 12.19
N LEU A 67 -17.97 15.52 11.29
CA LEU A 67 -17.31 15.83 10.01
C LEU A 67 -18.24 15.72 8.80
N GLY A 68 -19.46 15.20 8.98
CA GLY A 68 -20.39 14.89 7.89
C GLY A 68 -20.08 13.58 7.20
N ASP A 69 -20.83 13.29 6.14
CA ASP A 69 -20.63 12.11 5.31
C ASP A 69 -19.42 12.28 4.38
N MET A 70 -18.66 11.21 4.20
CA MET A 70 -17.47 11.16 3.37
C MET A 70 -17.57 10.03 2.36
N LEU A 71 -16.95 10.23 1.20
CA LEU A 71 -16.74 9.17 0.23
C LEU A 71 -15.50 8.37 0.60
N MET A 72 -15.66 7.05 0.69
CA MET A 72 -14.57 6.11 0.88
C MET A 72 -14.16 5.52 -0.47
N ALA A 73 -12.87 5.50 -0.77
CA ALA A 73 -12.36 4.92 -2.01
C ALA A 73 -12.51 3.38 -2.05
N GLU A 74 -12.52 2.75 -0.88
CA GLU A 74 -12.64 1.31 -0.69
C GLU A 74 -13.72 1.01 0.35
N GLY A 75 -14.36 -0.16 0.23
CA GLY A 75 -15.30 -0.65 1.24
C GLY A 75 -14.57 -1.02 2.54
N LEU A 76 -15.25 -0.83 3.67
CA LEU A 76 -14.70 -1.27 4.96
C LEU A 76 -14.76 -2.79 5.08
N PRO A 77 -13.76 -3.43 5.72
CA PRO A 77 -13.85 -4.84 6.08
C PRO A 77 -14.98 -5.02 7.10
N VAL A 78 -15.89 -5.97 6.84
CA VAL A 78 -17.03 -6.26 7.72
C VAL A 78 -16.85 -7.65 8.32
N PRO A 79 -16.89 -7.80 9.66
CA PRO A 79 -17.09 -6.76 10.67
C PRO A 79 -15.83 -5.91 10.92
N VAL A 80 -16.00 -4.60 11.12
CA VAL A 80 -14.95 -3.74 11.68
C VAL A 80 -14.75 -4.17 13.13
N ASN A 81 -13.58 -4.69 13.46
CA ASN A 81 -13.28 -5.09 14.84
C ASN A 81 -13.34 -3.85 15.75
N ARG A 82 -13.74 -3.99 17.02
CA ARG A 82 -13.84 -2.90 18.02
C ARG A 82 -12.49 -2.28 18.41
N ASN A 83 -11.44 -2.63 17.69
CA ASN A 83 -10.09 -2.18 17.89
C ASN A 83 -9.86 -0.76 17.38
N ILE A 84 -8.70 -0.23 17.73
CA ILE A 84 -8.28 1.12 17.37
C ILE A 84 -7.88 1.17 15.88
N CYS A 85 -8.51 2.07 15.11
CA CYS A 85 -8.14 2.41 13.75
C CYS A 85 -7.10 3.53 13.72
N ARG A 86 -6.44 3.74 12.57
CA ARG A 86 -5.42 4.78 12.40
C ARG A 86 -5.61 5.55 11.10
N LEU A 87 -5.90 6.84 11.18
CA LEU A 87 -5.95 7.72 10.02
C LEU A 87 -4.58 8.35 9.79
N THR A 88 -4.10 8.37 8.55
CA THR A 88 -2.78 8.89 8.19
C THR A 88 -2.84 9.68 6.89
N LEU A 89 -2.41 10.94 6.92
CA LEU A 89 -2.17 11.72 5.70
C LEU A 89 -0.80 11.34 5.11
N ARG A 90 -0.80 10.84 3.87
CA ARG A 90 0.41 10.55 3.09
C ARG A 90 0.14 10.91 1.64
N TYR A 91 1.14 11.44 0.94
CA TYR A 91 1.03 11.66 -0.50
C TYR A 91 -0.20 12.48 -0.94
N GLY A 92 -0.63 13.43 -0.09
CA GLY A 92 -1.83 14.25 -0.34
C GLY A 92 -3.16 13.55 -0.07
N GLN A 93 -3.14 12.29 0.36
CA GLN A 93 -4.33 11.45 0.55
C GLN A 93 -4.43 10.92 1.98
N TYR A 94 -5.68 10.82 2.47
CA TYR A 94 -5.98 10.21 3.76
C TYR A 94 -6.15 8.70 3.58
N TYR A 95 -5.40 7.93 4.38
CA TYR A 95 -5.54 6.48 4.46
C TYR A 95 -6.02 6.08 5.84
N LEU A 96 -7.04 5.22 5.89
CA LEU A 96 -7.57 4.65 7.11
C LEU A 96 -7.11 3.20 7.23
N ALA A 97 -6.28 2.90 8.23
CA ALA A 97 -5.95 1.53 8.58
C ALA A 97 -6.99 0.99 9.55
N VAL A 98 -7.68 -0.09 9.15
CA VAL A 98 -8.77 -0.72 9.88
C VAL A 98 -8.37 -2.15 10.25
N PRO A 99 -8.20 -2.48 11.54
CA PRO A 99 -8.03 -3.87 11.96
C PRO A 99 -9.35 -4.64 11.78
N TYR A 100 -9.25 -5.85 11.24
CA TYR A 100 -10.37 -6.75 11.08
C TYR A 100 -9.93 -8.19 11.35
N ASP A 101 -10.87 -9.02 11.75
CA ASP A 101 -10.61 -10.45 11.95
C ASP A 101 -10.83 -11.15 10.61
N GLU A 102 -9.79 -11.83 10.13
CA GLU A 102 -9.91 -12.70 8.98
C GLU A 102 -10.52 -14.03 9.44
N LYS A 103 -11.52 -14.53 8.70
CA LYS A 103 -12.03 -15.88 8.97
C LYS A 103 -10.90 -16.87 8.74
N PRO A 104 -10.69 -17.86 9.63
CA PRO A 104 -9.76 -18.92 9.33
C PRO A 104 -10.16 -19.54 7.99
N SER A 105 -9.17 -19.71 7.11
CA SER A 105 -9.33 -20.53 5.92
C SER A 105 -10.00 -21.85 6.33
N PRO A 106 -10.99 -22.36 5.58
CA PRO A 106 -11.48 -23.72 5.81
C PRO A 106 -10.27 -24.66 5.85
N GLU A 107 -10.37 -25.70 6.68
CA GLU A 107 -9.31 -26.68 6.95
C GLU A 107 -8.56 -26.97 5.65
N ARG A 108 -7.29 -26.55 5.61
CA ARG A 108 -6.47 -26.76 4.43
C ARG A 108 -6.39 -28.26 4.21
N GLU A 109 -6.91 -28.71 3.07
CA GLU A 109 -6.69 -30.06 2.61
C GLU A 109 -5.19 -30.17 2.29
N ASN A 110 -4.42 -30.68 3.25
CA ASN A 110 -2.97 -30.48 3.31
C ASN A 110 -2.17 -31.17 2.19
N GLN A 111 -2.80 -31.82 1.20
CA GLN A 111 -2.10 -32.79 0.35
C GLN A 111 -2.59 -32.93 -1.11
N ALA A 112 -3.50 -32.10 -1.61
CA ALA A 112 -4.06 -32.38 -2.95
C ALA A 112 -3.08 -32.04 -4.11
N ARG A 113 -2.32 -30.94 -4.03
CA ARG A 113 -1.41 -30.48 -5.11
C ARG A 113 -0.20 -29.71 -4.55
N VAL A 114 1.01 -30.11 -4.93
CA VAL A 114 2.27 -29.48 -4.51
C VAL A 114 2.88 -28.70 -5.67
N VAL A 115 3.28 -27.46 -5.40
CA VAL A 115 4.06 -26.64 -6.33
C VAL A 115 5.34 -26.21 -5.60
N ALA A 116 6.50 -26.56 -6.16
CA ALA A 116 7.79 -26.12 -5.66
C ALA A 116 8.08 -24.71 -6.21
N LEU A 117 8.45 -23.79 -5.32
CA LEU A 117 8.79 -22.40 -5.65
C LEU A 117 10.29 -22.17 -5.42
N ASP A 118 11.03 -21.88 -6.49
CA ASP A 118 12.48 -21.65 -6.46
C ASP A 118 12.83 -20.20 -6.83
N PRO A 119 13.26 -19.38 -5.85
CA PRO A 119 13.84 -18.06 -6.12
C PRO A 119 15.28 -18.21 -6.60
N GLY A 120 15.46 -18.57 -7.88
CA GLY A 120 16.77 -18.74 -8.48
C GLY A 120 17.58 -17.44 -8.61
N VAL A 121 18.91 -17.54 -8.68
CA VAL A 121 19.82 -16.38 -8.80
C VAL A 121 19.57 -15.53 -10.05
N ARG A 122 19.03 -16.13 -11.11
CA ARG A 122 18.81 -15.49 -12.43
C ARG A 122 17.33 -15.33 -12.79
N SER A 123 16.41 -15.79 -11.94
CA SER A 123 14.98 -15.77 -12.20
C SER A 123 14.27 -15.28 -10.95
N PHE A 124 13.35 -14.32 -11.09
CA PHE A 124 12.62 -13.79 -9.95
C PHE A 124 11.93 -14.89 -9.14
N LEU A 125 11.16 -15.75 -9.82
CA LEU A 125 10.59 -16.96 -9.24
C LEU A 125 10.31 -17.98 -10.34
N THR A 126 10.85 -19.19 -10.19
CA THR A 126 10.49 -20.34 -11.02
C THR A 126 9.60 -21.26 -10.19
N TRP A 127 8.59 -21.85 -10.82
CA TRP A 127 7.72 -22.83 -10.17
C TRP A 127 7.72 -24.15 -10.93
N TYR A 128 7.59 -25.24 -10.19
CA TYR A 128 7.53 -26.61 -10.70
C TYR A 128 6.33 -27.34 -10.08
N CYS A 129 5.52 -27.99 -10.91
CA CYS A 129 4.53 -28.95 -10.46
C CYS A 129 4.60 -30.23 -11.30
N ALA A 130 3.78 -31.23 -10.99
CA ALA A 130 3.87 -32.57 -11.59
C ALA A 130 3.75 -32.56 -13.13
N ASP A 131 2.99 -31.62 -13.69
CA ASP A 131 2.61 -31.57 -15.10
C ASP A 131 3.10 -30.31 -15.82
N SER A 132 3.71 -29.34 -15.12
CA SER A 132 4.18 -28.10 -15.76
C SER A 132 5.30 -27.38 -15.00
N VAL A 133 5.95 -26.47 -15.72
CA VAL A 133 7.01 -25.59 -15.22
C VAL A 133 6.78 -24.19 -15.78
N GLY A 134 7.06 -23.17 -14.98
CA GLY A 134 6.91 -21.79 -15.42
C GLY A 134 7.75 -20.80 -14.61
N LYS A 135 7.77 -19.55 -15.08
CA LYS A 135 8.51 -18.45 -14.46
C LYS A 135 7.60 -17.24 -14.32
N ILE A 136 7.76 -16.52 -13.20
CA ILE A 136 7.09 -15.24 -12.98
C ILE A 136 8.10 -14.12 -13.32
N ALA A 137 7.60 -13.08 -14.01
CA ALA A 137 8.35 -11.90 -14.46
C ALA A 137 9.46 -12.21 -15.48
N GLN A 138 9.07 -12.55 -16.72
CA GLN A 138 9.94 -12.56 -17.90
C GLN A 138 9.97 -11.22 -18.62
#